data_AF-A0A2P8E3X9-F1
#
_entry.id   AF-A0A2P8E3X9-F1
#
_cell.length_a   1.000
_cell.length_b   1.000
_cell.length_c   1.000
_cell.angle_alpha   90.00
_cell.angle_beta   90.00
_cell.angle_gamma   90.00
#
_symmetry.space_group_name_H-M   'P 1'
#
loop_
_entity.id
_entity.type
_entity.pdbx_description
1 polymer ?
#
loop_
_entity_poly.entity_id
_entity_poly.type
_entity_poly.pdbx_seq_one_letter_code
_entity_poly.pdbx_strand_id
1 'polypeptide(L)'
;MVSEIKWPAAEQEGARRGGSFYLGAAVCKRGHVETVDLEPGGPVTVSDACPSCGARMLTACRSCGVRIRGDQFVPGVVSFSTPRRPSFCDGCGAAMPWATRQERIHELENLLDEAEEIDEADLVVIQDHLERLRESSLSERDEKAAWSEVKRRSGDALRSERVSNVLEGLVTAAIRAQLNL
;
A
#
# COMPACT_ATOMS: atom_id res chain seq x y z
N MET A 1 0.14 18.03 -15.77
CA MET A 1 -0.50 16.90 -16.47
C MET A 1 -0.74 15.80 -15.45
N VAL A 2 -2.00 15.59 -15.07
CA VAL A 2 -2.41 14.41 -14.30
C VAL A 2 -2.30 13.24 -15.26
N SER A 3 -1.40 12.30 -15.00
CA SER A 3 -1.32 11.04 -15.74
C SER A 3 -2.68 10.36 -15.71
N GLU A 4 -3.13 9.83 -16.85
CA GLU A 4 -4.40 9.14 -17.00
C GLU A 4 -4.58 8.07 -15.92
N ILE A 5 -5.69 8.15 -15.17
CA ILE A 5 -5.98 7.22 -14.08
C ILE A 5 -6.40 5.89 -14.72
N LYS A 6 -5.68 4.80 -14.40
CA LYS A 6 -6.08 3.46 -14.84
C LYS A 6 -7.16 2.90 -13.92
N TRP A 7 -8.18 2.31 -14.53
CA TRP A 7 -9.29 1.68 -13.82
C TRP A 7 -9.32 0.18 -14.10
N PRO A 8 -9.50 -0.67 -13.07
CA PRO A 8 -9.81 -2.09 -13.26
C PRO A 8 -11.00 -2.29 -14.21
N ALA A 9 -10.89 -3.26 -15.12
CA ALA A 9 -11.93 -3.51 -16.13
C ALA A 9 -13.30 -3.84 -15.50
N ALA A 10 -13.29 -4.57 -14.38
CA ALA A 10 -14.51 -4.91 -13.64
C ALA A 10 -15.26 -3.67 -13.12
N GLU A 11 -14.53 -2.62 -12.72
CA GLU A 11 -15.14 -1.38 -12.22
C GLU A 11 -15.69 -0.52 -13.34
N GLN A 12 -14.97 -0.44 -14.47
CA GLN A 12 -15.49 0.21 -15.67
C GLN A 12 -16.79 -0.45 -16.14
N GLU A 13 -16.84 -1.78 -16.12
CA GLU A 13 -18.05 -2.52 -16.49
C GLU A 13 -19.18 -2.34 -15.49
N GLY A 14 -18.86 -2.37 -14.19
CA GLY A 14 -19.81 -2.07 -13.11
C GLY A 14 -20.45 -0.70 -13.30
N ALA A 15 -19.64 0.34 -13.56
CA ALA A 15 -20.14 1.68 -13.82
C ALA A 15 -21.05 1.74 -15.06
N ARG A 16 -20.63 1.13 -16.19
CA ARG A 16 -21.43 1.13 -17.43
C ARG A 16 -22.77 0.42 -17.29
N ARG A 17 -22.82 -0.66 -16.50
CA ARG A 17 -24.05 -1.44 -16.27
C ARG A 17 -24.92 -0.89 -15.14
N GLY A 18 -24.49 0.17 -14.45
CA GLY A 18 -25.15 0.63 -13.23
C GLY A 18 -25.15 -0.43 -12.13
N GLY A 19 -24.11 -1.27 -12.07
CA GLY A 19 -23.87 -2.25 -11.01
C GLY A 19 -23.00 -1.69 -9.89
N SER A 20 -22.55 -2.56 -8.98
CA SER A 20 -21.63 -2.18 -7.91
C SER A 20 -20.18 -2.15 -8.38
N PHE A 21 -19.40 -1.17 -7.92
CA PHE A 21 -17.98 -1.03 -8.24
C PHE A 21 -17.26 -0.19 -7.17
N TYR A 22 -15.93 -0.21 -7.16
CA TYR A 22 -15.16 0.72 -6.33
C TYR A 22 -14.92 2.03 -7.07
N LEU A 23 -15.12 3.12 -6.35
CA LEU A 23 -14.75 4.48 -6.75
C LEU A 23 -13.25 4.70 -6.53
N GLY A 24 -12.76 5.83 -7.00
CA GLY A 24 -11.40 6.28 -6.82
C GLY A 24 -11.30 7.34 -5.72
N ALA A 25 -10.14 7.42 -5.07
CA ALA A 25 -9.87 8.42 -4.05
C ALA A 25 -8.83 9.45 -4.50
N ALA A 26 -8.97 10.66 -3.98
CA ALA A 26 -7.96 11.71 -4.04
C ALA A 26 -7.38 11.93 -2.64
N VAL A 27 -6.10 11.63 -2.48
CA VAL A 27 -5.41 11.68 -1.19
C VAL A 27 -4.06 12.36 -1.35
N CYS A 28 -3.73 13.29 -0.45
CA CYS A 28 -2.45 14.00 -0.52
C CYS A 28 -1.30 13.10 -0.08
N LYS A 29 -0.05 13.44 -0.45
CA LYS A 29 1.14 12.67 -0.03
C LYS A 29 1.27 12.45 1.49
N ARG A 30 0.61 13.27 2.33
CA ARG A 30 0.58 13.15 3.79
C ARG A 30 -0.64 12.38 4.33
N GLY A 31 -1.53 11.90 3.47
CA GLY A 31 -2.67 11.06 3.85
C GLY A 31 -3.98 11.80 4.18
N HIS A 32 -4.10 13.10 3.88
CA HIS A 32 -5.39 13.78 3.96
C HIS A 32 -6.25 13.44 2.74
N VAL A 33 -7.47 13.00 2.98
CA VAL A 33 -8.44 12.59 1.96
C VAL A 33 -9.28 13.81 1.57
N GLU A 34 -9.39 14.09 0.28
CA GLU A 34 -10.28 15.14 -0.26
C GLU A 34 -11.60 14.53 -0.72
N THR A 35 -11.54 13.39 -1.40
CA THR A 35 -12.72 12.63 -1.83
C THR A 35 -12.37 11.15 -1.98
N VAL A 36 -13.38 10.28 -1.86
CA VAL A 36 -13.34 8.84 -2.13
C VAL A 36 -14.27 8.43 -3.27
N ASP A 37 -14.81 9.42 -4.00
CA ASP A 37 -15.93 9.26 -4.92
C ASP A 37 -15.60 9.64 -6.37
N LEU A 38 -14.35 9.45 -6.80
CA LEU A 38 -14.00 9.63 -8.20
C LEU A 38 -14.64 8.52 -9.04
N GLU A 39 -15.31 8.88 -10.12
CA GLU A 39 -15.98 7.92 -11.00
C GLU A 39 -15.11 7.50 -12.20
N PRO A 40 -15.20 6.23 -12.65
CA PRO A 40 -14.57 5.80 -13.89
C PRO A 40 -15.09 6.58 -15.09
N GLY A 41 -14.20 7.26 -15.82
CA GLY A 41 -14.57 8.08 -16.99
C GLY A 41 -15.26 9.40 -16.67
N GLY A 42 -15.46 9.73 -15.39
CA GLY A 42 -15.98 11.01 -14.93
C GLY A 42 -14.92 12.12 -14.90
N PRO A 43 -15.32 13.40 -14.76
CA PRO A 43 -14.39 14.49 -14.57
C PRO A 43 -13.65 14.35 -13.25
N VAL A 44 -12.33 14.52 -13.26
CA VAL A 44 -11.52 14.55 -12.04
C VAL A 44 -11.44 16.00 -11.54
N THR A 45 -12.36 16.38 -10.66
CA THR A 45 -12.40 17.72 -10.05
C THR A 45 -11.80 17.67 -8.65
N VAL A 46 -10.47 17.69 -8.57
CA VAL A 46 -9.72 17.68 -7.32
C VAL A 46 -8.68 18.79 -7.32
N SER A 47 -8.35 19.29 -6.13
CA SER A 47 -7.32 20.31 -5.97
C SER A 47 -5.94 19.75 -6.35
N ASP A 48 -5.08 20.53 -6.99
CA ASP A 48 -3.70 20.10 -7.28
C ASP A 48 -2.86 19.92 -5.99
N ALA A 49 -3.14 20.75 -4.99
CA ALA A 49 -2.50 20.74 -3.68
C ALA A 49 -3.55 20.64 -2.57
N CYS A 50 -3.21 19.89 -1.52
CA CYS A 50 -4.10 19.65 -0.38
C CYS A 50 -4.39 20.95 0.38
N PRO A 51 -5.66 21.29 0.60
CA PRO A 51 -6.01 22.51 1.35
C PRO A 51 -5.56 22.47 2.81
N SER A 52 -5.41 21.28 3.41
CA SER A 52 -5.02 21.13 4.81
C SER A 52 -3.51 21.21 5.06
N CYS A 53 -2.67 20.89 4.07
CA CYS A 53 -1.23 20.79 4.30
C CYS A 53 -0.32 21.20 3.13
N GLY A 54 -0.88 21.61 1.99
CA GLY A 54 -0.15 22.03 0.79
C GLY A 54 0.52 20.90 0.00
N ALA A 55 0.46 19.65 0.48
CA ALA A 55 1.06 18.52 -0.23
C ALA A 55 0.28 18.19 -1.51
N ARG A 56 1.00 17.76 -2.56
CA ARG A 56 0.39 17.35 -3.83
C ARG A 56 -0.67 16.26 -3.63
N MET A 57 -1.82 16.42 -4.30
CA MET A 57 -2.87 15.41 -4.36
C MET A 57 -2.50 14.27 -5.32
N LEU A 58 -2.81 13.04 -4.91
CA LEU A 58 -2.66 11.84 -5.70
C LEU A 58 -4.03 11.23 -5.95
N THR A 59 -4.29 10.81 -7.19
CA THR A 59 -5.53 10.13 -7.61
C THR A 59 -5.26 8.71 -8.11
N ALA A 60 -3.99 8.34 -8.26
CA ALA A 60 -3.55 7.04 -8.74
C ALA A 60 -2.26 6.60 -8.03
N CYS A 61 -2.06 5.29 -7.97
CA CYS A 61 -0.81 4.67 -7.55
C CYS A 61 0.32 5.15 -8.46
N ARG A 62 1.43 5.59 -7.84
CA ARG A 62 2.60 6.07 -8.58
C ARG A 62 3.39 4.95 -9.25
N SER A 63 3.21 3.71 -8.81
CA SER A 63 3.94 2.55 -9.33
C SER A 63 3.25 1.96 -10.58
N CYS A 64 1.94 1.70 -10.51
CA CYS A 64 1.23 1.05 -11.62
C CYS A 64 0.22 1.95 -12.37
N GLY A 65 -0.15 3.10 -11.78
CA GLY A 65 -1.14 4.04 -12.35
C GLY A 65 -2.60 3.68 -12.07
N VAL A 66 -2.89 2.59 -11.35
CA VAL A 66 -4.26 2.25 -10.93
C VAL A 66 -4.79 3.30 -9.95
N ARG A 67 -6.07 3.66 -10.10
CA ARG A 67 -6.81 4.53 -9.16
C ARG A 67 -6.57 4.12 -7.71
N ILE A 68 -6.39 5.09 -6.82
CA ILE A 68 -6.39 4.79 -5.37
C ILE A 68 -7.80 4.34 -5.01
N ARG A 69 -7.97 3.18 -4.36
CA ARG A 69 -9.30 2.65 -4.01
C ARG A 69 -10.04 3.63 -3.09
N GLY A 70 -11.21 4.06 -3.51
CA GLY A 70 -12.17 4.85 -2.74
C GLY A 70 -13.33 3.99 -2.23
N ASP A 71 -14.49 4.60 -2.08
CA ASP A 71 -15.68 3.95 -1.53
C ASP A 71 -16.29 2.94 -2.50
N GLN A 72 -17.12 2.05 -1.97
CA GLN A 72 -17.88 1.12 -2.78
C GLN A 72 -19.20 1.76 -3.19
N PHE A 73 -19.40 1.95 -4.49
CA PHE A 73 -20.68 2.30 -5.05
C PHE A 73 -21.57 1.07 -5.11
N VAL A 74 -22.77 1.16 -4.53
CA VAL A 74 -23.82 0.14 -4.61
C VAL A 74 -25.13 0.83 -5.02
N PRO A 75 -25.74 0.47 -6.15
CA PRO A 75 -26.98 1.09 -6.62
C PRO A 75 -28.08 1.05 -5.55
N GLY A 76 -28.70 2.21 -5.30
CA GLY A 76 -29.81 2.32 -4.34
C GLY A 76 -29.40 2.32 -2.86
N VAL A 77 -28.10 2.35 -2.56
CA VAL A 77 -27.58 2.38 -1.18
C VAL A 77 -26.86 3.70 -0.92
N VAL A 78 -27.17 4.34 0.21
CA VAL A 78 -26.44 5.50 0.73
C VAL A 78 -25.71 5.06 2.00
N SER A 79 -24.39 5.18 1.99
CA SER A 79 -23.54 4.90 3.16
C SER A 79 -23.01 6.19 3.77
N PHE A 80 -22.95 6.23 5.10
CA PHE A 80 -22.26 7.28 5.84
C PHE A 80 -21.07 6.65 6.56
N SER A 81 -19.93 6.65 5.90
CA SER A 81 -18.66 6.20 6.48
C SER A 81 -17.66 7.34 6.50
N THR A 82 -16.80 7.37 7.52
CA THR A 82 -15.62 8.22 7.49
C THR A 82 -14.75 7.79 6.31
N PRO A 83 -14.40 8.70 5.37
CA PRO A 83 -13.56 8.35 4.23
C PRO A 83 -12.24 7.73 4.72
N ARG A 84 -11.96 6.51 4.29
CA ARG A 84 -10.72 5.80 4.62
C ARG A 84 -9.80 5.80 3.40
N ARG A 85 -8.51 6.00 3.64
CA ARG A 85 -7.46 5.82 2.62
C ARG A 85 -6.86 4.43 2.73
N PRO A 86 -6.62 3.71 1.63
CA PRO A 86 -5.83 2.49 1.67
C PRO A 86 -4.35 2.82 1.87
N SER A 87 -3.63 1.94 2.57
CA SER A 87 -2.18 2.06 2.77
C SER A 87 -1.39 1.32 1.67
N PHE A 88 -2.04 0.43 0.92
CA PHE A 88 -1.43 -0.33 -0.18
C PHE A 88 -2.28 -0.23 -1.44
N CYS A 89 -1.63 -0.31 -2.60
CA CYS A 89 -2.31 -0.34 -3.88
C CYS A 89 -2.98 -1.70 -4.08
N ASP A 90 -4.26 -1.71 -4.40
CA ASP A 90 -5.00 -2.93 -4.69
C ASP A 90 -4.72 -3.53 -6.08
N GLY A 91 -3.91 -2.85 -6.90
CA GLY A 91 -3.44 -3.35 -8.18
C GLY A 91 -2.07 -4.03 -8.12
N CYS A 92 -1.09 -3.40 -7.45
CA CYS A 92 0.31 -3.89 -7.44
C CYS A 92 0.88 -4.16 -6.03
N GLY A 93 0.13 -3.90 -4.96
CA GLY A 93 0.60 -4.06 -3.58
C GLY A 93 1.55 -2.96 -3.09
N ALA A 94 1.97 -2.02 -3.96
CA ALA A 94 2.87 -0.95 -3.55
C ALA A 94 2.29 -0.09 -2.42
N ALA A 95 3.12 0.16 -1.42
CA ALA A 95 2.76 0.99 -0.28
C ALA A 95 2.58 2.45 -0.69
N MET A 96 1.51 3.07 -0.23
CA MET A 96 1.22 4.47 -0.49
C MET A 96 2.20 5.38 0.27
N PRO A 97 2.41 6.64 -0.17
CA PRO A 97 3.36 7.56 0.48
C PRO A 97 3.06 7.86 1.95
N TRP A 98 1.79 7.72 2.37
CA TRP A 98 1.34 7.91 3.74
C TRP A 98 1.28 6.61 4.55
N ALA A 99 1.61 5.46 3.96
CA ALA A 99 1.67 4.21 4.68
C ALA A 99 2.78 4.28 5.74
N THR A 100 2.38 4.13 6.99
CA THR A 100 3.28 4.17 8.15
C THR A 100 4.20 2.96 8.15
N ARG A 101 5.30 3.05 8.92
CA ARG A 101 6.19 1.91 9.14
C ARG A 101 5.43 0.69 9.69
N GLN A 102 4.50 0.91 10.62
CA GLN A 102 3.69 -0.16 11.21
C GLN A 102 2.87 -0.90 10.17
N GLU A 103 2.10 -0.15 9.36
CA GLU A 103 1.28 -0.75 8.30
C GLU A 103 2.12 -1.55 7.31
N ARG A 104 3.30 -1.03 6.94
CA ARG A 104 4.25 -1.70 6.03
C ARG A 104 4.79 -3.00 6.61
N ILE A 105 5.07 -3.04 7.92
CA ILE A 105 5.53 -4.27 8.57
C ILE A 105 4.38 -5.28 8.66
N HIS A 106 3.16 -4.85 8.99
CA HIS A 106 1.99 -5.74 8.99
C HIS A 106 1.69 -6.34 7.61
N GLU A 107 1.81 -5.56 6.54
CA GLU A 107 1.67 -6.12 5.19
C GLU A 107 2.80 -7.11 4.86
N LEU A 108 4.03 -6.83 5.30
CA LEU A 108 5.13 -7.76 5.13
C LEU A 108 4.89 -9.07 5.91
N GLU A 109 4.36 -8.99 7.14
CA GLU A 109 3.94 -10.16 7.92
C GLU A 109 2.92 -10.99 7.14
N ASN A 110 1.83 -10.38 6.64
CA ASN A 110 0.81 -11.07 5.83
C ASN A 110 1.41 -11.77 4.61
N LEU A 111 2.29 -11.08 3.86
CA LEU A 111 2.89 -11.63 2.64
C LEU A 111 3.84 -12.82 2.92
N LEU A 112 4.51 -12.83 4.06
CA LEU A 112 5.41 -13.91 4.45
C LEU A 112 4.65 -15.07 5.11
N ASP A 113 3.55 -14.81 5.80
CA ASP A 113 2.63 -15.83 6.33
C ASP A 113 1.98 -16.65 5.19
N GLU A 114 1.64 -16.00 4.08
CA GLU A 114 1.08 -16.64 2.88
C GLU A 114 2.15 -17.33 2.00
N ALA A 115 3.44 -17.21 2.32
CA ALA A 115 4.51 -17.74 1.48
C ALA A 115 4.71 -19.25 1.69
N GLU A 116 4.36 -20.06 0.67
CA GLU A 116 4.48 -21.52 0.71
C GLU A 116 5.92 -22.04 0.91
N GLU A 117 6.93 -21.20 0.64
CA GLU A 117 8.35 -21.55 0.76
C GLU A 117 8.89 -21.48 2.20
N ILE A 118 8.14 -20.87 3.12
CA ILE A 118 8.56 -20.64 4.51
C ILE A 118 7.89 -21.69 5.39
N ASP A 119 8.68 -22.48 6.12
CA ASP A 119 8.13 -23.43 7.09
C ASP A 119 7.64 -22.73 8.37
N GLU A 120 6.78 -23.42 9.12
CA GLU A 120 6.17 -22.87 10.34
C GLU A 120 7.20 -22.45 11.39
N ALA A 121 8.33 -23.16 11.51
CA ALA A 121 9.36 -22.85 12.49
C ALA A 121 10.11 -21.56 12.11
N ASP A 122 10.42 -21.38 10.83
CA ASP A 122 11.05 -20.17 10.30
C ASP A 122 10.08 -18.98 10.35
N LEU A 123 8.79 -19.19 10.09
CA LEU A 123 7.76 -18.15 10.18
C LEU A 123 7.64 -17.56 11.59
N VAL A 124 7.64 -18.40 12.63
CA VAL A 124 7.63 -17.92 14.03
C VAL A 124 8.84 -17.03 14.33
N VAL A 125 10.02 -17.39 13.83
CA VAL A 125 11.24 -16.58 14.00
C VAL A 125 11.12 -15.26 13.23
N ILE A 126 10.59 -15.30 12.00
CA ILE A 126 10.35 -14.10 11.19
C ILE A 126 9.42 -13.13 11.93
N GLN A 127 8.32 -13.63 12.49
CA GLN A 127 7.33 -12.83 13.21
C GLN A 127 7.94 -12.12 14.44
N ASP A 128 8.75 -12.82 15.24
CA ASP A 128 9.48 -12.20 16.37
C ASP A 128 10.37 -11.04 15.90
N HIS A 129 11.10 -11.23 14.80
CA HIS A 129 11.97 -10.20 14.26
C HIS A 129 11.21 -9.02 13.63
N LEU A 130 10.06 -9.27 12.99
CA LEU A 130 9.19 -8.21 12.47
C LEU A 130 8.53 -7.40 13.59
N GLU A 131 8.12 -8.06 14.68
CA GLU A 131 7.62 -7.37 15.88
C GLU A 131 8.68 -6.41 16.44
N ARG A 132 9.92 -6.88 16.56
CA ARG A 132 11.04 -6.02 16.99
C ARG A 132 11.20 -4.84 16.03
N LEU A 133 11.19 -5.07 14.72
CA LEU A 133 11.35 -4.01 13.70
C LEU A 133 10.26 -2.93 13.74
N ARG A 134 9.12 -3.20 14.40
CA ARG A 134 8.07 -2.21 14.66
C ARG A 134 8.45 -1.24 15.77
N GLU A 135 9.37 -1.59 16.66
CA GLU A 135 9.82 -0.69 17.72
C GLU A 135 10.61 0.49 17.14
N SER A 136 10.18 1.71 17.41
CA SER A 136 10.81 2.93 16.89
C SER A 136 12.17 3.26 17.53
N SER A 137 12.56 2.53 18.57
CA SER A 137 13.76 2.76 19.38
C SER A 137 14.89 1.76 19.16
N LEU A 138 14.79 0.89 18.15
CA LEU A 138 15.87 -0.05 17.81
C LEU A 138 17.17 0.68 17.44
N SER A 139 18.30 0.15 17.92
CA SER A 139 19.60 0.61 17.44
C SER A 139 19.80 0.19 15.97
N GLU A 140 20.60 0.93 15.21
CA GLU A 140 20.92 0.55 13.82
C GLU A 140 21.53 -0.86 13.73
N ARG A 141 22.29 -1.28 14.74
CA ARG A 141 22.88 -2.61 14.81
C ARG A 141 21.79 -3.68 14.95
N ASP A 142 20.83 -3.46 15.84
CA ASP A 142 19.76 -4.43 16.11
C ASP A 142 18.75 -4.47 14.97
N GLU A 143 18.45 -3.33 14.33
CA GLU A 143 17.64 -3.28 13.12
C GLU A 143 18.30 -4.09 11.98
N LYS A 144 19.61 -3.91 11.76
CA LYS A 144 20.36 -4.70 10.76
C LYS A 144 20.39 -6.19 11.09
N ALA A 145 20.49 -6.54 12.37
CA ALA A 145 20.45 -7.94 12.81
C ALA A 145 19.08 -8.57 12.56
N ALA A 146 18.00 -7.85 12.89
CA ALA A 146 16.63 -8.32 12.65
C ALA A 146 16.35 -8.53 11.16
N TRP A 147 16.71 -7.56 10.30
CA TRP A 147 16.56 -7.71 8.85
C TRP A 147 17.41 -8.85 8.26
N SER A 148 18.59 -9.12 8.82
CA SER A 148 19.42 -10.26 8.40
C SER A 148 18.72 -11.58 8.67
N GLU A 149 18.10 -11.71 9.84
CA GLU A 149 17.41 -12.93 10.22
C GLU A 149 16.14 -13.12 9.39
N VAL A 150 15.33 -12.06 9.21
CA VAL A 150 14.16 -12.09 8.31
C VAL A 150 14.58 -12.58 6.92
N LYS A 151 15.65 -12.02 6.34
CA LYS A 151 16.15 -12.46 5.03
C LYS A 151 16.59 -13.91 5.00
N ARG A 152 17.35 -14.34 6.01
CA ARG A 152 17.90 -15.69 6.06
C ARG A 152 16.80 -16.74 6.11
N ARG A 153 15.72 -16.46 6.85
CA ARG A 153 14.57 -17.32 7.06
C ARG A 153 13.55 -17.25 5.92
N SER A 154 13.36 -16.07 5.33
CA SER A 154 12.38 -15.88 4.25
C SER A 154 12.84 -16.44 2.90
N GLY A 155 14.14 -16.73 2.73
CA GLY A 155 14.65 -17.32 1.49
C GLY A 155 14.32 -16.49 0.24
N ASP A 156 13.74 -17.15 -0.77
CA ASP A 156 13.33 -16.54 -2.04
C ASP A 156 12.01 -15.77 -1.93
N ALA A 157 11.17 -16.02 -0.92
CA ALA A 157 9.93 -15.29 -0.68
C ALA A 157 10.14 -13.77 -0.55
N LEU A 158 11.30 -13.35 -0.01
CA LEU A 158 11.68 -11.95 0.11
C LEU A 158 11.91 -11.25 -1.25
N ARG A 159 12.12 -12.02 -2.32
CA ARG A 159 12.37 -11.53 -3.68
C ARG A 159 11.09 -11.41 -4.50
N SER A 160 9.94 -11.84 -3.98
CA SER A 160 8.68 -11.66 -4.68
C SER A 160 8.40 -10.18 -4.95
N GLU A 161 7.72 -9.89 -6.06
CA GLU A 161 7.43 -8.50 -6.46
C GLU A 161 6.61 -7.77 -5.39
N ARG A 162 5.62 -8.46 -4.79
CA ARG A 162 4.77 -7.90 -3.74
C ARG A 162 5.57 -7.55 -2.49
N VAL A 163 6.46 -8.44 -2.03
CA VAL A 163 7.32 -8.16 -0.88
C VAL A 163 8.27 -6.99 -1.19
N SER A 164 8.89 -6.99 -2.38
CA SER A 164 9.78 -5.91 -2.81
C SER A 164 9.10 -4.54 -2.81
N ASN A 165 7.83 -4.49 -3.25
CA ASN A 165 7.01 -3.28 -3.25
C ASN A 165 6.68 -2.74 -1.84
N VAL A 166 6.62 -3.61 -0.83
CA VAL A 166 6.41 -3.21 0.58
C VAL A 166 7.71 -2.76 1.23
N LEU A 167 8.81 -3.44 0.91
CA LEU A 167 10.15 -3.08 1.38
C LEU A 167 10.59 -1.70 0.86
N GLU A 168 10.04 -1.24 -0.27
CA GLU A 168 10.30 0.10 -0.80
C GLU A 168 9.83 1.21 0.14
N GLY A 169 10.79 1.92 0.76
CA GLY A 169 10.52 2.96 1.75
C GLY A 169 10.34 2.45 3.17
N LEU A 170 10.36 1.13 3.39
CA LEU A 170 10.43 0.52 4.71
C LEU A 170 11.88 0.35 5.19
N VAL A 171 12.77 -0.09 4.28
CA VAL A 171 14.19 -0.28 4.57
C VAL A 171 15.05 0.88 4.06
N THR A 172 16.11 1.22 4.80
CA THR A 172 17.10 2.22 4.35
C THR A 172 17.91 1.68 3.16
N ALA A 173 18.59 2.56 2.43
CA ALA A 173 19.49 2.15 1.34
C ALA A 173 20.60 1.18 1.83
N ALA A 174 21.10 1.38 3.05
CA ALA A 174 22.09 0.51 3.67
C ALA A 174 21.54 -0.89 3.93
N ILE A 175 20.32 -0.98 4.48
CA ILE A 175 19.65 -2.27 4.71
C ILE A 175 19.34 -2.94 3.38
N ARG A 176 18.83 -2.21 2.38
CA ARG A 176 18.57 -2.75 1.04
C ARG A 176 19.83 -3.38 0.42
N ALA A 177 20.96 -2.69 0.48
CA ALA A 177 22.24 -3.21 -0.02
C ALA A 177 22.66 -4.50 0.70
N GLN A 178 22.50 -4.56 2.03
CA GLN A 178 22.74 -5.76 2.83
C GLN A 178 21.79 -6.92 2.46
N LEU A 179 20.55 -6.59 2.10
CA LEU A 179 19.55 -7.56 1.69
C LEU A 179 19.76 -8.09 0.26
N ASN A 180 20.68 -7.54 -0.53
CA ASN A 180 20.85 -7.86 -1.95
C ASN A 180 19.52 -7.75 -2.72
N LEU A 181 18.78 -6.67 -2.43
CA LEU A 181 17.51 -6.30 -3.06
C LEU A 181 17.69 -5.06 -3.94
#